data_AF-A0A645EN97-F1
#
_entry.id   AF-A0A645EN97-F1
#
_cell.length_a   1.000
_cell.length_b   1.000
_cell.length_c   1.000
_cell.angle_alpha   90.00
_cell.angle_beta   90.00
_cell.angle_gamma   90.00
#
_symmetry.space_group_name_H-M   'P 1'
#
loop_
_entity.id
_entity.type
_entity.pdbx_description
1 polymer ?
#
loop_
_entity_poly.entity_id
_entity_poly.type
_entity_poly.pdbx_seq_one_letter_code
_entity_poly.pdbx_strand_id
1 'polypeptide(L)'
;MCSAGLFAMSFFTAATPLWLIVSILIWEGLGFAFFSSPNMNTIMSSVDKSRYGQASGTASSMRIFGQIAGMTIVTFFFAFYFGSNTVTEVTDTVFLTAMKWGFITFTLISLVGIYFSFTRGNVERQ
;
A
#
# COMPACT_ATOMS: atom_id res chain seq x y z
N MET A 1 -4.83 8.90 4.52
CA MET A 1 -3.41 9.33 4.55
C MET A 1 -2.60 8.58 3.51
N CYS A 2 -2.50 7.24 3.59
CA CYS A 2 -1.70 6.43 2.66
C CYS A 2 -2.08 6.64 1.18
N SER A 3 -3.38 6.68 0.85
CA SER A 3 -3.82 6.93 -0.52
C SER A 3 -3.36 8.29 -1.07
N ALA A 4 -3.28 9.31 -0.20
CA ALA A 4 -2.83 10.64 -0.61
C ALA A 4 -1.31 10.69 -0.81
N GLY A 5 -0.52 10.00 0.02
CA GLY A 5 0.93 9.94 -0.17
C GLY A 5 1.31 9.08 -1.38
N LEU A 6 0.64 7.94 -1.60
CA LEU A 6 0.78 7.17 -2.85
C LEU A 6 0.44 8.01 -4.08
N PHE A 7 -0.65 8.79 -4.04
CA PHE A 7 -0.99 9.69 -5.14
C PHE A 7 0.08 10.76 -5.34
N ALA A 8 0.61 11.35 -4.27
CA ALA A 8 1.69 12.33 -4.35
C ALA A 8 2.98 11.73 -4.95
N MET A 9 3.34 10.50 -4.59
CA MET A 9 4.50 9.80 -5.17
C MET A 9 4.36 9.55 -6.67
N SER A 10 3.14 9.51 -7.22
CA SER A 10 2.93 9.38 -8.67
C SER A 10 3.40 10.59 -9.48
N PHE A 11 3.67 11.73 -8.82
CA PHE A 11 4.20 12.95 -9.43
C PHE A 11 5.73 13.10 -9.26
N PHE A 12 6.43 12.07 -8.77
CA PHE A 12 7.88 12.11 -8.71
C PHE A 12 8.50 12.24 -10.10
N THR A 13 9.47 13.14 -10.18
CA THR A 13 10.31 13.42 -11.34
C THR A 13 11.78 13.34 -10.96
N ALA A 14 12.69 13.32 -11.94
CA ALA A 14 14.13 13.32 -11.70
C ALA A 14 14.63 14.55 -10.92
N ALA A 15 13.90 15.67 -10.96
CA ALA A 15 14.24 16.90 -10.24
C ALA A 15 13.63 16.96 -8.82
N THR A 16 12.96 15.90 -8.36
CA THR A 16 12.30 15.90 -7.05
C THR A 16 13.34 15.99 -5.94
N PRO A 17 13.30 17.01 -5.07
CA PRO A 17 14.31 17.16 -4.03
C PRO A 17 14.15 16.10 -2.94
N LEU A 18 15.27 15.65 -2.38
CA LEU A 18 15.30 14.57 -1.39
C LEU A 18 14.43 14.86 -0.15
N TRP A 19 14.39 16.11 0.31
CA TRP A 19 13.59 16.50 1.48
C TRP A 19 12.09 16.25 1.25
N LEU A 20 11.59 16.38 0.01
CA LEU A 20 10.19 16.15 -0.31
C LEU A 20 9.88 14.65 -0.28
N ILE A 21 10.78 13.82 -0.83
CA ILE A 21 10.68 12.36 -0.78
C ILE A 21 10.63 11.88 0.67
N VAL A 22 11.56 12.35 1.51
CA VAL A 22 11.60 12.01 2.94
C VAL A 22 10.32 12.44 3.65
N SER A 23 9.81 13.65 3.36
CA SER A 23 8.57 14.16 3.97
C SER A 23 7.36 13.29 3.62
N ILE A 24 7.25 12.84 2.37
CA ILE A 24 6.16 11.96 1.93
C ILE A 24 6.31 10.56 2.55
N LEU A 25 7.54 10.05 2.70
CA LEU A 25 7.78 8.77 3.39
C LEU A 25 7.39 8.84 4.87
N ILE A 26 7.67 9.96 5.55
CA ILE A 26 7.21 10.20 6.93
C ILE A 26 5.67 10.19 6.98
N TRP A 27 5.02 10.89 6.04
CA TRP A 27 3.56 10.92 5.95
C TRP A 27 2.94 9.53 5.75
N GLU A 28 3.51 8.72 4.86
CA GLU A 28 3.09 7.32 4.66
C GLU A 28 3.28 6.49 5.93
N GLY A 29 4.43 6.62 6.60
CA GLY A 29 4.72 5.91 7.84
C GLY A 29 3.72 6.24 8.95
N LEU A 30 3.33 7.51 9.08
CA LEU A 30 2.30 7.95 10.02
C LEU A 30 0.93 7.36 9.67
N GLY A 31 0.54 7.42 8.39
CA GLY A 31 -0.71 6.82 7.92
C GLY A 31 -0.77 5.31 8.20
N PHE A 32 0.33 4.61 7.95
CA PHE A 32 0.46 3.19 8.23
C PHE A 32 0.36 2.88 9.74
N ALA A 33 1.04 3.65 10.59
CA ALA A 33 1.02 3.48 12.03
C ALA A 33 -0.39 3.68 12.61
N PHE A 34 -1.09 4.75 12.18
CA PHE A 34 -2.46 5.05 12.61
C PHE A 34 -3.49 4.04 12.11
N PHE A 35 -3.25 3.38 10.98
CA PHE A 35 -4.15 2.33 10.50
C PHE A 35 -3.84 0.97 11.15
N SER A 36 -2.57 0.61 11.27
CA SER A 36 -2.16 -0.73 11.73
C SER A 36 -2.58 -1.02 13.17
N SER A 37 -2.43 -0.06 14.09
CA SER A 37 -2.71 -0.29 15.51
C SER A 37 -4.21 -0.47 15.81
N PRO A 38 -5.13 0.42 15.36
CA PRO A 38 -6.56 0.21 15.54
C PRO A 38 -7.09 -0.99 14.75
N ASN A 39 -6.60 -1.24 13.52
CA ASN A 39 -7.05 -2.37 12.71
C ASN A 39 -6.80 -3.71 13.43
N MET A 40 -5.57 -3.93 13.91
CA MET A 40 -5.24 -5.14 14.66
C MET A 40 -6.07 -5.25 15.94
N ASN A 41 -6.26 -4.14 16.66
CA ASN A 41 -7.09 -4.11 17.85
C ASN A 41 -8.56 -4.47 17.54
N THR A 42 -9.14 -3.94 16.47
CA THR A 42 -10.50 -4.27 16.03
C THR A 42 -10.63 -5.74 15.69
N ILE A 43 -9.67 -6.35 14.98
CA ILE A 43 -9.69 -7.77 14.65
C ILE A 43 -9.65 -8.62 15.94
N MET A 44 -8.69 -8.35 16.82
CA MET A 44 -8.49 -9.14 18.04
C MET A 44 -9.64 -8.97 19.04
N SER A 45 -10.23 -7.78 19.14
CA SER A 45 -11.39 -7.54 20.00
C SER A 45 -12.71 -8.05 19.43
N SER A 46 -12.74 -8.49 18.16
CA SER A 46 -13.93 -9.05 17.51
C SER A 46 -14.07 -10.57 17.68
N VAL A 47 -13.13 -11.22 18.37
CA VAL A 47 -13.12 -12.67 18.58
C VAL A 47 -12.91 -13.02 20.06
N ASP A 48 -13.38 -14.19 20.48
CA ASP A 48 -13.08 -14.71 21.80
C ASP A 48 -11.60 -15.06 21.95
N LYS A 49 -11.10 -14.98 23.20
CA LYS A 49 -9.69 -15.27 23.54
C LYS A 49 -9.22 -16.65 23.06
N SER A 50 -10.10 -17.65 23.05
CA SER A 50 -9.80 -19.01 22.57
C SER A 50 -9.47 -19.05 21.08
N ARG A 51 -9.86 -18.04 20.30
CA ARG A 51 -9.68 -17.95 18.84
C ARG A 51 -8.60 -16.95 18.42
N TYR A 52 -7.85 -16.36 19.35
CA TYR A 52 -6.80 -15.39 19.04
C TYR A 52 -5.74 -15.95 18.08
N GLY A 53 -5.36 -17.23 18.24
CA GLY A 53 -4.42 -17.88 17.33
C GLY A 53 -4.93 -17.90 15.88
N GLN A 54 -6.21 -18.23 15.68
CA GLN A 54 -6.84 -18.23 14.36
C GLN A 54 -6.94 -16.81 13.79
N ALA A 55 -7.43 -15.85 14.59
CA ALA A 55 -7.59 -14.46 14.15
C ALA A 55 -6.26 -13.80 13.78
N SER A 56 -5.22 -14.00 14.59
CA SER A 56 -3.86 -13.53 14.31
C SER A 56 -3.29 -14.17 13.04
N GLY A 57 -3.47 -15.49 12.89
CA GLY A 57 -3.07 -16.22 11.69
C GLY A 57 -3.72 -15.64 10.44
N THR A 58 -5.05 -15.51 10.43
CA THR A 58 -5.80 -14.92 9.30
C THR A 58 -5.36 -13.49 9.01
N ALA A 59 -5.19 -12.64 10.02
CA ALA A 59 -4.75 -11.26 9.85
C ALA A 59 -3.33 -11.18 9.23
N SER A 60 -2.40 -12.00 9.71
CA SER A 60 -1.04 -12.08 9.17
C SER A 60 -1.04 -12.61 7.73
N SER A 61 -1.80 -13.67 7.45
CA SER A 61 -1.94 -14.22 6.09
C SER A 61 -2.48 -13.18 5.11
N MET A 62 -3.51 -12.41 5.48
CA MET A 62 -4.06 -11.35 4.64
C MET A 62 -3.02 -10.25 4.33
N ARG A 63 -2.18 -9.91 5.32
CA ARG A 63 -1.09 -8.95 5.11
C ARG A 63 -0.04 -9.47 4.14
N ILE A 64 0.41 -10.71 4.31
CA ILE A 64 1.38 -11.35 3.42
C ILE A 64 0.81 -11.46 2.00
N PHE A 65 -0.46 -11.85 1.87
CA PHE A 65 -1.15 -11.88 0.58
C PHE A 65 -1.13 -10.51 -0.10
N GLY A 66 -1.45 -9.44 0.63
CA GLY A 66 -1.38 -8.07 0.11
C GLY A 66 0.04 -7.67 -0.32
N GLN A 67 1.07 -8.07 0.43
CA GLN A 67 2.47 -7.83 0.08
C GLN A 67 2.87 -8.56 -1.21
N ILE A 68 2.51 -9.84 -1.34
CA ILE A 68 2.80 -10.63 -2.55
C ILE A 68 2.07 -10.02 -3.75
N ALA A 69 0.77 -9.75 -3.62
CA ALA A 69 -0.01 -9.11 -4.68
C ALA A 69 0.59 -7.76 -5.10
N GLY A 70 1.01 -6.95 -4.13
CA GLY A 70 1.69 -5.67 -4.39
C GLY A 70 3.01 -5.86 -5.14
N MET A 71 3.86 -6.78 -4.68
CA MET A 71 5.12 -7.10 -5.38
C MET A 71 4.86 -7.58 -6.80
N THR A 72 3.87 -8.43 -7.02
CA THR A 72 3.48 -8.89 -8.37
C THR A 72 3.08 -7.73 -9.28
N ILE A 73 2.29 -6.77 -8.79
CA ILE A 73 1.89 -5.59 -9.58
C ILE A 73 3.12 -4.74 -9.94
N VAL A 74 4.03 -4.49 -9.00
CA VAL A 74 5.26 -3.74 -9.25
C VAL A 74 6.13 -4.46 -10.29
N THR A 75 6.35 -5.76 -10.11
CA THR A 75 7.14 -6.58 -11.03
C THR A 75 6.51 -6.62 -12.43
N PHE A 76 5.19 -6.67 -12.53
CA PHE A 76 4.49 -6.59 -13.81
C PHE A 76 4.80 -5.28 -14.54
N PHE A 77 4.71 -4.12 -13.87
CA PHE A 77 5.04 -2.84 -14.49
C PHE A 77 6.51 -2.76 -14.89
N PHE A 78 7.43 -3.26 -14.06
CA PHE A 78 8.85 -3.30 -14.41
C PHE A 78 9.08 -4.19 -15.63
N ALA A 79 8.53 -5.40 -15.68
CA ALA A 79 8.67 -6.28 -16.83
C ALA A 79 8.09 -5.66 -18.11
N PHE A 80 6.93 -4.98 -17.99
CA PHE A 80 6.27 -4.34 -19.12
C PHE A 80 7.05 -3.14 -19.68
N TYR A 81 7.56 -2.27 -18.81
CA TYR A 81 8.27 -1.05 -19.22
C TYR A 81 9.76 -1.26 -19.48
N PHE A 82 10.44 -2.13 -18.72
CA PHE A 82 11.88 -2.37 -18.86
C PHE A 82 12.18 -3.40 -19.95
N GLY A 83 11.22 -4.27 -20.27
CA GLY A 83 11.40 -5.36 -21.21
C GLY A 83 12.48 -6.33 -20.70
N SER A 84 13.48 -6.59 -21.54
CA SER A 84 14.62 -7.45 -21.19
C SER A 84 15.77 -6.72 -20.48
N ASN A 85 15.64 -5.42 -20.24
CA ASN A 85 16.70 -4.61 -19.65
C ASN A 85 16.62 -4.64 -18.12
N THR A 86 17.78 -4.50 -17.48
CA THR A 86 17.88 -4.35 -16.02
C THR A 86 17.57 -2.91 -15.59
N VAL A 87 17.30 -2.70 -14.29
CA VAL A 87 17.02 -1.36 -13.74
C VAL A 87 18.15 -0.35 -13.96
N THR A 88 19.38 -0.82 -14.15
CA THR A 88 20.56 0.02 -14.41
C THR A 88 20.72 0.41 -15.88
N GLU A 89 20.03 -0.28 -16.80
CA GLU A 89 20.13 -0.06 -18.25
C GLU A 89 18.96 0.79 -18.78
N VAL A 90 17.85 0.86 -18.04
CA VAL A 90 16.70 1.69 -18.43
C VAL A 90 16.95 3.16 -18.14
N THR A 91 16.40 4.02 -19.00
CA THR A 91 16.48 5.46 -18.80
C THR A 91 15.64 5.90 -17.59
N ASP A 92 16.06 6.99 -16.93
CA ASP A 92 15.31 7.60 -15.81
C ASP A 92 13.84 7.86 -16.17
N THR A 93 13.56 8.22 -17.42
CA THR A 93 12.19 8.49 -17.88
C THR A 93 11.33 7.23 -17.90
N VAL A 94 11.87 6.10 -18.36
CA VAL A 94 11.17 4.81 -18.36
C VAL A 94 10.95 4.32 -16.93
N PHE A 95 11.98 4.44 -16.07
CA PHE A 95 11.89 4.11 -14.66
C PHE A 95 10.79 4.91 -13.94
N LEU A 96 10.79 6.24 -14.09
CA LEU A 96 9.79 7.12 -13.49
C LEU A 96 8.38 6.86 -14.06
N THR A 97 8.27 6.50 -15.33
CA THR A 97 6.98 6.12 -15.94
C THR A 97 6.42 4.85 -15.30
N ALA A 98 7.24 3.81 -15.12
CA ALA A 98 6.83 2.58 -14.45
C ALA A 98 6.40 2.84 -13.00
N MET A 99 7.18 3.66 -12.27
CA MET A 99 6.84 4.07 -10.91
C MET A 99 5.50 4.82 -10.84
N LYS A 100 5.30 5.80 -11.73
CA LYS A 100 4.06 6.59 -11.80
C LYS A 100 2.83 5.69 -11.95
N TRP A 101 2.86 4.76 -12.90
CA TRP A 101 1.75 3.83 -13.11
C TRP A 101 1.56 2.84 -11.95
N GLY A 102 2.66 2.39 -11.32
CA GLY A 102 2.61 1.60 -10.09
C GLY A 102 1.88 2.35 -8.97
N PHE A 103 2.28 3.59 -8.68
CA PHE A 103 1.67 4.40 -7.62
C PHE A 103 0.22 4.80 -7.91
N ILE A 104 -0.13 5.11 -9.16
CA ILE A 104 -1.53 5.33 -9.57
C ILE A 104 -2.36 4.08 -9.29
N THR A 105 -1.86 2.90 -9.66
CA THR A 105 -2.56 1.62 -9.43
C THR A 105 -2.79 1.38 -7.94
N PHE A 106 -1.78 1.55 -7.09
CA PHE A 106 -1.96 1.41 -5.64
C PHE A 106 -2.86 2.48 -5.04
N THR A 107 -2.84 3.70 -5.57
CA THR A 107 -3.79 4.74 -5.19
C THR A 107 -5.22 4.26 -5.44
N LEU A 108 -5.52 3.78 -6.66
CA LEU A 108 -6.86 3.28 -7.00
C LEU A 108 -7.28 2.08 -6.14
N ILE A 109 -6.40 1.09 -5.95
CA ILE A 109 -6.66 -0.06 -5.07
C ILE A 109 -6.96 0.40 -3.64
N SER A 110 -6.18 1.34 -3.12
CA SER A 110 -6.38 1.86 -1.77
C SER A 110 -7.68 2.65 -1.63
N LEU A 111 -8.12 3.38 -2.66
CA LEU A 111 -9.41 4.08 -2.68
C LEU A 111 -10.58 3.10 -2.65
N VAL A 112 -10.49 1.98 -3.36
CA VAL A 112 -11.47 0.88 -3.26
C VAL A 112 -11.51 0.31 -1.84
N GLY A 113 -10.34 0.11 -1.22
CA GLY A 113 -10.24 -0.31 0.18
C GLY A 113 -10.87 0.69 1.16
N ILE A 114 -10.66 1.99 0.93
CA ILE A 114 -11.29 3.06 1.71
C ILE A 114 -12.81 3.01 1.56
N TYR A 115 -13.33 2.86 0.34
CA TYR A 115 -14.76 2.75 0.09
C TYR A 115 -15.38 1.61 0.90
N PHE A 116 -14.82 0.39 0.81
CA PHE A 116 -15.29 -0.75 1.60
C PHE A 116 -15.20 -0.52 3.11
N SER A 117 -14.15 0.17 3.56
CA SER A 117 -13.97 0.52 4.98
C SER A 117 -15.03 1.51 5.47
N PHE A 118 -15.47 2.46 4.65
CA PHE A 118 -16.54 3.41 4.99
C PHE A 118 -17.92 2.75 4.97
N THR A 119 -18.19 1.90 3.97
CA THR A 119 -19.49 1.21 3.85
C THR A 119 -19.73 0.16 4.93
N ARG A 120 -18.71 -0.22 5.71
CA ARG A 120 -18.81 -1.14 6.85
C ARG A 120 -19.53 -0.54 8.08
N GLY A 121 -20.02 0.71 8.01
CA GLY A 121 -20.63 1.45 9.12
C GLY A 121 -21.63 0.66 9.98
N ASN A 122 -21.38 0.68 11.30
CA ASN A 122 -22.12 0.08 12.43
C ASN A 122 -22.51 -1.39 12.32
N VAL A 123 -21.53 -2.28 12.49
CA VAL A 123 -21.80 -3.60 13.09
C VAL A 123 -22.13 -3.35 14.57
N GLU A 124 -23.39 -3.07 14.87
CA GLU A 124 -23.90 -3.10 16.24
C GLU A 124 -23.60 -4.49 16.83
N ARG A 125 -22.79 -4.52 17.89
CA ARG A 125 -22.61 -5.71 18.72
C ARG A 125 -23.98 -6.04 19.34
N GLN A 126 -24.63 -7.08 18.82
CA GLN A 126 -25.57 -7.87 19.61
C GLN A 126 -24.79 -8.90 20.41
#